data_AF-A0A6G9Y9E8-F1
#
_entry.id   AF-A0A6G9Y9E8-F1
#
_cell.length_a   1.000
_cell.length_b   1.000
_cell.length_c   1.000
_cell.angle_alpha   90.00
_cell.angle_beta   90.00
_cell.angle_gamma   90.00
#
_symmetry.space_group_name_H-M   'P 1'
#
loop_
_entity.id
_entity.type
_entity.pdbx_description
1 polymer ?
#
loop_
_entity_poly.entity_id
_entity_poly.type
_entity_poly.pdbx_seq_one_letter_code
_entity_poly.pdbx_strand_id
1 'polypeptide(L)'
;MSDSPDHSTRSDTDPSLDLPVEVHCDTCGKVETFLVNRARFTAWYERRMRIQDALAHLSIPDREFVKSRICPACWTDMFGPSPFRA
;
A
#
# COMPACT_ATOMS: atom_id res chain seq x y z
N MET A 1 29.04 15.69 -36.36
CA MET A 1 29.53 14.97 -35.17
C MET A 1 28.51 15.22 -34.10
N SER A 2 27.63 14.24 -33.90
CA SER A 2 26.47 14.35 -33.02
C SER A 2 26.71 13.39 -31.87
N ASP A 3 27.22 13.90 -30.75
CA ASP A 3 27.29 13.13 -29.52
C ASP A 3 26.17 13.61 -28.59
N SER A 4 25.17 12.75 -28.48
CA SER A 4 24.07 12.83 -27.52
C SER A 4 24.62 12.78 -26.09
N PRO A 5 24.09 13.55 -25.13
CA PRO A 5 24.33 13.27 -23.73
C PRO A 5 23.42 12.13 -23.31
N ASP A 6 24.02 10.95 -23.15
CA ASP A 6 23.49 9.83 -22.41
C ASP A 6 23.33 10.25 -20.94
N HIS A 7 22.15 10.75 -20.56
CA HIS A 7 21.83 11.04 -19.17
C HIS A 7 20.87 9.99 -18.63
N SER A 8 21.34 8.75 -18.59
CA SER A 8 20.74 7.70 -17.76
C SER A 8 21.09 7.94 -16.29
N THR A 9 20.48 8.98 -15.69
CA THR A 9 20.43 9.12 -14.22
C THR A 9 19.04 8.77 -13.76
N ARG A 10 18.75 7.47 -13.72
CA ARG A 10 17.69 6.95 -12.86
C ARG A 10 18.25 6.87 -11.44
N SER A 11 18.34 8.02 -10.77
CA SER A 11 18.66 8.07 -9.34
C SER A 11 17.40 8.45 -8.55
N ASP A 12 17.09 7.59 -7.58
CA ASP A 12 16.38 7.91 -6.33
C ASP A 12 14.98 8.51 -6.44
N THR A 13 13.91 7.70 -6.46
CA THR A 13 12.60 8.25 -6.03
C THR A 13 11.55 7.25 -5.56
N ASP A 14 11.89 6.00 -5.25
CA ASP A 14 10.96 5.21 -4.43
C ASP A 14 11.18 5.58 -2.96
N PRO A 15 10.14 6.04 -2.24
CA PRO A 15 10.27 6.40 -0.84
C PRO A 15 10.68 5.18 -0.04
N SER A 16 11.61 5.35 0.89
CA SER A 16 11.98 4.28 1.82
C SER A 16 10.75 3.78 2.60
N LEU A 17 10.62 2.46 2.72
CA LEU A 17 9.61 1.84 3.56
C LEU A 17 10.22 1.67 4.97
N ASP A 18 9.94 2.62 5.87
CA ASP A 18 10.63 2.81 7.15
C ASP A 18 9.71 2.65 8.37
N LEU A 19 8.45 2.29 8.15
CA LEU A 19 7.45 2.11 9.20
C LEU A 19 6.76 0.76 9.05
N PRO A 20 6.95 -0.18 9.99
CA PRO A 20 6.08 -1.34 10.10
C PRO A 20 4.74 -0.93 10.71
N VAL A 21 3.64 -1.21 10.01
CA VAL A 21 2.26 -0.97 10.49
C VAL A 21 1.59 -2.32 10.70
N GLU A 22 1.21 -2.61 11.93
CA GLU A 22 0.48 -3.82 12.29
C GLU A 22 -1.03 -3.61 12.12
N VAL A 23 -1.66 -4.47 11.33
CA VAL A 23 -3.09 -4.45 11.03
C VAL A 23 -3.74 -5.73 11.50
N HIS A 24 -4.78 -5.61 12.32
CA HIS A 24 -5.56 -6.73 12.83
C HIS A 24 -6.89 -6.77 12.09
N CYS A 25 -7.32 -7.97 11.74
CA CYS A 25 -8.65 -8.22 11.20
C CYS A 25 -9.67 -8.18 12.34
N ASP A 26 -10.63 -7.26 12.27
CA ASP A 26 -11.66 -7.10 13.30
C ASP A 26 -12.69 -8.25 13.28
N THR A 27 -12.67 -9.13 12.26
CA THR A 27 -13.55 -10.31 12.15
C THR A 27 -12.92 -11.58 12.71
N CYS A 28 -11.70 -11.93 12.30
CA CYS A 28 -11.06 -13.20 12.64
C CYS A 28 -9.82 -13.07 13.52
N GLY A 29 -9.39 -11.86 13.85
CA GLY A 29 -8.20 -11.60 14.67
C GLY A 29 -6.86 -11.84 13.95
N LYS A 30 -6.86 -12.16 12.65
CA LYS A 30 -5.62 -12.28 11.86
C LYS A 30 -4.81 -10.99 11.95
N VAL A 31 -3.51 -11.10 12.18
CA VAL A 31 -2.57 -9.98 12.21
C VAL A 31 -1.65 -10.04 11.00
N GLU A 32 -1.46 -8.91 10.32
CA GLU A 32 -0.45 -8.73 9.28
C GLU A 32 0.32 -7.42 9.49
N THR A 33 1.59 -7.42 9.12
CA THR A 33 2.46 -6.23 9.22
C THR A 33 2.85 -5.76 7.83
N PHE A 34 2.53 -4.52 7.51
CA PHE A 34 2.89 -3.87 6.25
C PHE A 34 4.02 -2.89 6.46
N LEU A 35 5.10 -3.03 5.67
CA LEU A 35 6.17 -2.03 5.65
C LEU A 35 5.76 -0.90 4.70
N VAL A 36 5.65 0.32 5.24
CA VAL A 36 5.16 1.50 4.51
C VAL A 36 6.15 2.65 4.66
N ASN A 37 6.06 3.64 3.76
CA ASN A 37 6.72 4.91 3.98
C ASN A 37 5.93 5.73 5.01
N ARG A 38 6.58 6.11 6.11
CA ARG A 38 5.99 6.85 7.23
C ARG A 38 5.31 8.14 6.78
N ALA A 39 6.00 8.97 6.00
CA ALA A 39 5.48 10.27 5.60
C ALA A 39 4.21 10.14 4.73
N ARG A 40 4.20 9.19 3.80
CA ARG A 40 3.03 8.89 2.96
C ARG A 40 1.90 8.26 3.76
N PHE A 41 2.20 7.32 4.66
CA PHE A 41 1.19 6.72 5.54
C PHE A 41 0.52 7.77 6.43
N THR A 42 1.31 8.67 7.06
CA THR A 42 0.80 9.80 7.83
C THR A 42 -0.04 10.74 6.97
N ALA A 43 0.40 11.07 5.74
CA ALA A 43 -0.37 11.91 4.84
C ALA A 43 -1.73 11.28 4.44
N TRP A 44 -1.77 9.96 4.26
CA TRP A 44 -3.03 9.24 4.05
C TRP A 44 -3.92 9.27 5.30
N TYR A 45 -3.35 8.98 6.47
CA TYR A 45 -4.08 8.99 7.75
C TYR A 45 -4.70 10.37 8.04
N GLU A 46 -3.97 11.44 7.75
CA GLU A 46 -4.42 12.83 7.86
C GLU A 46 -5.29 13.30 6.68
N ARG A 47 -5.69 12.40 5.77
CA ARG A 47 -6.53 12.67 4.59
C ARG A 47 -5.95 13.69 3.60
N ARG A 48 -4.63 13.87 3.60
CA ARG A 48 -3.87 14.70 2.65
C ARG A 48 -3.41 13.95 1.40
N MET A 49 -3.54 12.62 1.39
CA MET A 49 -3.14 11.75 0.28
C MET A 49 -4.14 10.59 0.15
N ARG A 50 -4.41 10.14 -1.08
CA ARG A 50 -5.27 8.97 -1.29
C ARG A 50 -4.51 7.68 -1.02
N ILE A 51 -5.20 6.64 -0.58
CA ILE A 51 -4.56 5.36 -0.22
C ILE A 51 -3.82 4.72 -1.39
N GLN A 52 -4.34 4.87 -2.62
CA GLN A 52 -3.70 4.33 -3.81
C GLN A 52 -2.37 4.99 -4.16
N ASP A 53 -2.16 6.22 -3.68
CA ASP A 53 -0.91 6.97 -3.90
C ASP A 53 0.05 6.74 -2.73
N ALA A 54 -0.49 6.76 -1.50
CA ALA A 54 0.30 6.57 -0.28
C ALA A 54 0.88 5.16 -0.16
N LEU A 55 0.09 4.15 -0.53
CA LEU A 55 0.40 2.73 -0.42
C LEU A 55 0.39 2.05 -1.79
N ALA A 56 0.88 2.75 -2.82
CA ALA A 56 0.86 2.30 -4.21
C ALA A 56 1.57 0.95 -4.43
N HIS A 57 2.56 0.64 -3.59
CA HIS A 57 3.32 -0.61 -3.63
C HIS A 57 2.54 -1.81 -3.07
N LEU A 58 1.45 -1.58 -2.34
CA LEU A 58 0.59 -2.63 -1.82
C LEU A 58 -0.45 -3.06 -2.87
N SER A 59 -0.81 -4.34 -2.84
CA SER A 59 -1.89 -4.86 -3.69
C SER A 59 -3.22 -4.16 -3.35
N ILE A 60 -4.21 -4.26 -4.24
CA ILE A 60 -5.56 -3.72 -3.95
C ILE A 60 -6.14 -4.38 -2.68
N PRO A 61 -6.13 -5.72 -2.53
CA PRO A 61 -6.59 -6.37 -1.30
C PRO A 61 -5.87 -5.90 -0.04
N ASP A 62 -4.56 -5.67 -0.08
CA ASP A 62 -3.79 -5.22 1.08
C ASP A 62 -4.14 -3.79 1.48
N ARG A 63 -4.30 -2.88 0.49
CA ARG A 63 -4.79 -1.53 0.75
C ARG A 63 -6.18 -1.55 1.38
N GLU A 64 -7.06 -2.42 0.91
CA GLU A 64 -8.38 -2.60 1.50
C GLU A 64 -8.30 -3.17 2.91
N PHE A 65 -7.37 -4.08 3.20
CA PHE A 65 -7.17 -4.58 4.56
C PHE A 65 -6.68 -3.47 5.50
N VAL A 66 -5.68 -2.68 5.09
CA VAL A 66 -5.19 -1.52 5.85
C VAL A 66 -6.31 -0.52 6.13
N LYS A 67 -7.20 -0.28 5.15
CA LYS A 67 -8.29 0.70 5.24
C LYS A 67 -9.48 0.22 6.07
N SER A 68 -9.91 -1.02 5.85
CA SER A 68 -11.17 -1.56 6.38
C SER A 68 -11.02 -2.39 7.64
N ARG A 69 -9.78 -2.83 7.96
CA ARG A 69 -9.50 -3.80 9.03
C ARG A 69 -10.19 -5.14 8.82
N ILE A 70 -10.50 -5.50 7.58
CA ILE A 70 -11.05 -6.81 7.20
C ILE A 70 -10.04 -7.50 6.28
N CYS A 71 -9.53 -8.67 6.68
CA CYS A 71 -8.57 -9.38 5.85
C CYS A 71 -9.23 -9.92 4.57
N PRO A 72 -8.46 -10.18 3.49
CA PRO A 72 -9.01 -10.62 2.21
C PRO A 72 -9.89 -11.87 2.29
N ALA A 73 -9.58 -12.79 3.21
CA ALA A 73 -10.38 -13.99 3.45
C ALA A 73 -11.75 -13.67 4.05
N CYS A 74 -11.81 -12.87 5.11
CA CYS A 74 -13.08 -12.46 5.73
C CYS A 74 -13.91 -11.56 4.81
N TRP A 75 -13.25 -10.73 4.01
CA TRP A 75 -13.95 -9.98 2.96
C TRP A 75 -14.62 -10.92 1.97
N THR A 76 -13.88 -11.93 1.49
CA THR A 76 -14.39 -12.91 0.52
C THR A 76 -15.53 -13.74 1.09
N ASP A 77 -15.45 -14.11 2.36
CA ASP A 77 -16.51 -14.85 3.05
C ASP A 77 -17.80 -14.02 3.18
N MET A 78 -17.67 -12.72 3.48
CA MET A 78 -18.81 -11.84 3.71
C MET A 78 -19.45 -11.30 2.42
N PHE A 79 -18.65 -10.95 1.41
CA PHE A 79 -19.12 -10.25 0.21
C PHE A 79 -18.87 -11.02 -1.10
N GLY A 80 -18.22 -12.18 -1.03
CA GLY A 80 -17.73 -12.90 -2.20
C GLY A 80 -16.38 -12.38 -2.71
N PRO A 81 -15.83 -13.01 -3.76
CA PRO A 81 -14.49 -12.69 -4.27
C PRO A 81 -14.37 -11.21 -4.66
N SER A 82 -13.30 -10.55 -4.24
CA SER A 82 -13.02 -9.19 -4.69
C SER A 82 -12.95 -9.15 -6.23
N PRO A 83 -13.72 -8.29 -6.90
CA PRO A 83 -13.66 -8.15 -8.36
C PRO A 83 -12.35 -7.51 -8.82
N PHE A 84 -11.63 -6.85 -7.90
CA PHE A 84 -10.34 -6.22 -8.16
C PHE A 84 -9.24 -7.22 -7.82
N ARG A 85 -8.95 -8.11 -8.78
CA ARG A 85 -7.78 -8.99 -8.71
C ARG A 85 -6.52 -8.19 -9.04
N ALA A 86 -5.44 -8.51 -8.32
CA ALA A 86 -4.10 -7.98 -8.57
C ALA A 86 -3.55 -8.51 -9.91
#